data_AF-A0A6L4AIT1-F1
#
_entry.id   AF-A0A6L4AIT1-F1
#
_cell.length_a   1.000
_cell.length_b   1.000
_cell.length_c   1.000
_cell.angle_alpha   90.00
_cell.angle_beta   90.00
_cell.angle_gamma   90.00
#
_symmetry.space_group_name_H-M   'P 1'
#
loop_
_entity.id
_entity.type
_entity.pdbx_description
1 polymer ?
#
loop_
_entity_poly.entity_id
_entity_poly.type
_entity_poly.pdbx_seq_one_letter_code
_entity_poly.pdbx_strand_id
1 'polypeptide(L)'
;MSDFKKVFLENYLKFGLGSMPKSDTDALVMHLLDVYGPNGSGPLATLSNQTVSERLKTPVSKIKKLRYDAALKFGGRIEDQAMGRLLAALSKASLEPDGEKICLIIEDSLAKNWLQGQLKIHQHIFDHSFNTEIVKVYAAGLFQVLETVFDKKELENFKSGYEAVKKKKTAEERVKAFKGVALKFAEGAAKAAGVGVVAVLKAHLGGA
;
A
#
# COMPACT_ATOMS: atom_id res chain seq x y z
N MET A 1 3.43 13.34 27.07
CA MET A 1 4.70 13.05 26.36
C MET A 1 4.28 12.58 24.98
N SER A 2 4.71 13.21 23.87
CA SER A 2 4.22 12.82 22.54
C SER A 2 4.48 11.35 22.27
N ASP A 3 3.51 10.63 21.67
CA ASP A 3 3.65 9.21 21.35
C ASP A 3 4.90 8.95 20.50
N PHE A 4 5.26 9.88 19.61
CA PHE A 4 6.54 9.89 18.89
C PHE A 4 7.76 9.73 19.80
N LYS A 5 7.90 10.59 20.83
CA LYS A 5 9.08 10.58 21.71
C LYS A 5 9.17 9.27 22.47
N LYS A 6 8.02 8.78 22.97
CA LYS A 6 7.95 7.52 23.71
C LYS A 6 8.41 6.36 22.82
N VAL A 7 7.78 6.17 21.66
CA VAL A 7 8.10 5.07 20.73
C VAL A 7 9.53 5.18 20.20
N PHE A 8 10.03 6.39 19.94
CA PHE A 8 11.42 6.61 19.53
C PHE A 8 12.40 6.11 20.59
N LEU A 9 12.25 6.55 21.85
CA LEU A 9 13.17 6.17 22.93
C LEU A 9 13.09 4.67 23.23
N GLU A 10 11.90 4.08 23.21
CA GLU A 10 11.72 2.62 23.41
C GLU A 10 12.49 1.81 22.35
N ASN A 11 12.42 2.20 21.08
CA ASN A 11 13.13 1.50 20.00
C ASN A 11 14.63 1.81 20.00
N TYR A 12 15.00 3.09 20.17
CA TYR A 12 16.39 3.55 20.10
C TYR A 12 17.24 3.01 21.25
N LEU A 13 16.68 2.88 22.45
CA LEU A 13 17.40 2.42 23.64
C LEU A 13 17.35 0.91 23.85
N LYS A 14 16.65 0.15 23.00
CA LYS A 14 16.43 -1.31 23.15
C LYS A 14 17.72 -2.11 23.34
N PHE A 15 18.81 -1.68 22.72
CA PHE A 15 20.12 -2.33 22.79
C PHE A 15 21.20 -1.41 23.37
N GLY A 16 20.81 -0.41 24.17
CA GLY A 16 21.73 0.59 24.73
C GLY A 16 21.91 1.83 23.83
N LEU A 17 22.28 2.95 24.46
CA LEU A 17 22.47 4.23 23.78
C LEU A 17 23.59 4.14 22.73
N GLY A 18 23.31 4.56 21.49
CA GLY A 18 24.29 4.59 20.41
C GLY A 18 24.54 3.27 19.70
N SER A 19 23.86 2.18 20.08
CA SER A 19 24.04 0.88 19.43
C SER A 19 23.28 0.74 18.10
N MET A 20 22.20 1.50 17.91
CA MET A 20 21.43 1.50 16.67
C MET A 20 22.23 2.15 15.53
N PRO A 21 22.48 1.46 14.41
CA PRO A 21 23.14 2.04 13.25
C PRO A 21 22.40 3.28 12.73
N LYS A 22 23.12 4.22 12.11
CA LYS A 22 22.53 5.43 11.54
C LYS A 22 21.41 5.12 10.53
N SER A 23 21.59 4.11 9.68
CA SER A 23 20.57 3.67 8.72
C SER A 23 19.27 3.27 9.41
N ASP A 24 19.37 2.63 10.57
CA ASP A 24 18.25 2.06 11.31
C ASP A 24 17.57 3.15 12.12
N THR A 25 18.35 4.10 12.62
CA THR A 25 17.84 5.34 13.21
C THR A 25 17.04 6.14 12.18
N ASP A 26 17.58 6.34 10.97
CA ASP A 26 16.87 7.06 9.89
C ASP A 26 15.58 6.33 9.49
N ALA A 27 15.60 5.00 9.40
CA ALA A 27 14.41 4.18 9.13
C ALA A 27 13.37 4.26 10.26
N LEU A 28 13.81 4.28 11.53
CA LEU A 28 12.92 4.48 12.68
C LEU A 28 12.27 5.86 12.63
N VAL A 29 13.04 6.91 12.37
CA VAL A 29 12.51 8.27 12.21
C VAL A 29 11.51 8.31 11.06
N MET A 30 11.80 7.68 9.93
CA MET A 30 10.87 7.61 8.80
C MET A 30 9.57 6.90 9.19
N HIS A 31 9.65 5.76 9.88
CA HIS A 31 8.48 5.04 10.39
C HIS A 31 7.60 5.96 11.25
N LEU A 32 8.20 6.68 12.19
CA LEU A 32 7.47 7.56 13.09
C LEU A 32 6.87 8.77 12.35
N LEU A 33 7.56 9.32 11.34
CA LEU A 33 7.00 10.38 10.50
C LEU A 33 5.83 9.88 9.64
N ASP A 34 5.89 8.65 9.16
CA ASP A 34 4.78 8.02 8.44
C ASP A 34 3.55 7.82 9.36
N VAL A 35 3.74 7.65 10.67
CA VAL A 35 2.67 7.48 11.66
C VAL A 35 2.15 8.82 12.21
N TYR A 36 3.03 9.76 12.55
CA TYR A 36 2.67 10.98 13.30
C TYR A 36 2.81 12.27 12.50
N GLY A 37 3.66 12.28 11.47
CA GLY A 37 4.02 13.48 10.73
C GLY A 37 4.98 14.43 11.46
N PRO A 38 5.63 15.35 10.73
CA PRO A 38 6.38 16.44 11.33
C PRO A 38 5.42 17.56 11.80
N ASN A 39 5.67 18.10 13.00
CA ASN A 39 5.06 19.35 13.50
C ASN A 39 3.52 19.42 13.39
N GLY A 40 2.82 18.32 13.58
CA GLY A 40 1.35 18.28 13.52
C GLY A 40 0.76 18.30 12.11
N SER A 41 1.56 18.13 11.05
CA SER A 41 1.08 18.07 9.66
C SER A 41 0.36 16.76 9.29
N GLY A 42 0.23 15.84 10.25
CA GLY A 42 -0.41 14.54 10.08
C GLY A 42 0.49 13.48 9.43
N PRO A 43 0.05 12.21 9.45
CA PRO A 43 0.85 11.06 9.04
C PRO A 43 1.35 11.17 7.60
N LEU A 44 2.67 11.02 7.37
CA LEU A 44 3.22 11.09 6.02
C LEU A 44 2.83 9.87 5.16
N ALA A 45 2.43 8.74 5.76
CA ALA A 45 2.04 7.52 5.03
C ALA A 45 0.90 7.74 4.01
N THR A 46 0.12 8.80 4.19
CA THR A 46 -0.98 9.19 3.29
C THR A 46 -0.51 9.88 2.00
N LEU A 47 0.74 10.33 1.98
CA LEU A 47 1.32 11.16 0.93
C LEU A 47 2.23 10.35 -0.01
N SER A 48 2.30 10.78 -1.26
CA SER A 48 3.21 10.19 -2.25
C SER A 48 4.68 10.39 -1.86
N ASN A 49 5.54 9.52 -2.37
CA ASN A 49 6.98 9.63 -2.20
C ASN A 49 7.52 10.96 -2.74
N GLN A 50 6.91 11.51 -3.80
CA GLN A 50 7.27 12.81 -4.35
C GLN A 50 6.97 13.95 -3.36
N THR A 51 5.76 14.00 -2.80
CA THR A 51 5.39 15.03 -1.83
C THR A 51 6.25 14.94 -0.57
N VAL A 52 6.57 13.74 -0.10
CA VAL A 52 7.46 13.55 1.06
C VAL A 52 8.89 13.97 0.74
N SER A 53 9.39 13.67 -0.47
CA SER A 53 10.69 14.10 -0.96
C SER A 53 10.84 15.62 -0.90
N GLU A 54 9.85 16.35 -1.38
CA GLU A 54 9.82 17.83 -1.33
C GLU A 54 9.78 18.35 0.12
N ARG A 55 8.90 17.79 0.96
CA ARG A 55 8.75 18.21 2.36
C ARG A 55 10.02 17.97 3.19
N LEU A 56 10.66 16.83 2.98
CA LEU A 56 11.86 16.42 3.72
C LEU A 56 13.17 16.82 3.01
N LYS A 57 13.08 17.52 1.87
CA LYS A 57 14.23 17.97 1.06
C LYS A 57 15.23 16.84 0.79
N THR A 58 14.70 15.67 0.43
CA THR A 58 15.46 14.43 0.29
C THR A 58 15.07 13.74 -1.01
N PRO A 59 16.00 13.22 -1.82
CA PRO A 59 15.66 12.57 -3.08
C PRO A 59 14.63 11.44 -2.93
N VAL A 60 13.72 11.32 -3.91
CA VAL A 60 12.67 10.28 -3.96
C VAL A 60 13.22 8.88 -3.76
N SER A 61 14.38 8.55 -4.34
CA SER A 61 15.04 7.25 -4.18
C SER A 61 15.39 6.94 -2.72
N LYS A 62 15.81 7.96 -1.95
CA LYS A 62 16.10 7.82 -0.52
C LYS A 62 14.81 7.69 0.29
N ILE A 63 13.74 8.40 -0.06
CA ILE A 63 12.43 8.23 0.59
C ILE A 63 11.90 6.80 0.41
N LYS A 64 11.93 6.28 -0.82
CA LYS A 64 11.53 4.90 -1.14
C LYS A 64 12.30 3.89 -0.29
N LYS A 65 13.62 4.04 -0.22
CA LYS A 65 14.48 3.17 0.60
C LYS A 65 14.13 3.26 2.08
N LEU A 66 14.01 4.47 2.63
CA LEU A 66 13.71 4.65 4.06
C LEU A 66 12.35 4.06 4.43
N ARG A 67 11.32 4.24 3.60
CA ARG A 67 9.99 3.65 3.83
C ARG A 67 10.01 2.13 3.77
N TYR A 68 10.77 1.57 2.83
CA TYR A 68 10.96 0.12 2.73
C TYR A 68 11.67 -0.46 3.97
N ASP A 69 12.81 0.12 4.35
CA ASP A 69 13.58 -0.28 5.52
C ASP A 69 12.75 -0.12 6.80
N ALA A 70 11.99 0.98 6.91
CA ALA A 70 11.07 1.24 8.01
C ALA A 70 9.97 0.19 8.13
N ALA A 71 9.33 -0.18 7.01
CA ALA A 71 8.27 -1.19 6.99
C ALA A 71 8.80 -2.58 7.39
N LEU A 72 10.02 -2.94 6.95
CA LEU A 72 10.66 -4.21 7.32
C LEU A 72 11.05 -4.30 8.79
N LYS A 73 11.51 -3.19 9.39
CA LYS A 73 12.09 -3.19 10.75
C LYS A 73 11.12 -2.81 11.84
N PHE A 74 10.20 -1.89 11.54
CA PHE A 74 9.34 -1.24 12.54
C PHE A 74 7.84 -1.35 12.21
N GLY A 75 7.47 -1.88 11.03
CA GLY A 75 6.07 -2.02 10.61
C GLY A 75 5.30 -3.18 11.27
N GLY A 76 5.94 -4.02 12.08
CA GLY A 76 5.32 -5.23 12.62
C GLY A 76 5.36 -6.39 11.62
N ARG A 77 4.28 -7.17 11.50
CA ARG A 77 4.25 -8.35 10.62
C ARG A 77 4.33 -7.92 9.16
N ILE A 78 5.33 -8.44 8.45
CA ILE A 78 5.64 -8.07 7.05
C ILE A 78 4.44 -8.33 6.12
N GLU A 79 3.75 -9.44 6.31
CA GLU A 79 2.57 -9.80 5.52
C GLU A 79 1.42 -8.80 5.70
N ASP A 80 1.18 -8.34 6.94
CA ASP A 80 0.16 -7.32 7.19
C ASP A 80 0.49 -6.00 6.51
N GLN A 81 1.77 -5.61 6.58
CA GLN A 81 2.28 -4.41 5.92
C GLN A 81 2.11 -4.50 4.41
N ALA A 82 2.51 -5.61 3.80
CA ALA A 82 2.42 -5.81 2.36
C ALA A 82 0.97 -5.83 1.87
N MET A 83 0.09 -6.61 2.52
CA MET A 83 -1.33 -6.70 2.18
C MET A 83 -2.03 -5.35 2.35
N GLY A 84 -1.86 -4.68 3.50
CA GLY A 84 -2.55 -3.42 3.77
C GLY A 84 -2.14 -2.30 2.80
N ARG A 85 -0.85 -2.22 2.47
CA ARG A 85 -0.32 -1.26 1.49
C ARG A 85 -0.79 -1.57 0.06
N LEU A 86 -0.86 -2.85 -0.31
CA LEU A 86 -1.44 -3.27 -1.60
C LEU A 86 -2.92 -2.91 -1.70
N LEU A 87 -3.71 -3.17 -0.65
CA LEU A 87 -5.13 -2.80 -0.60
C LEU A 87 -5.32 -1.27 -0.65
N ALA A 88 -4.42 -0.50 -0.05
CA ALA A 88 -4.42 0.96 -0.15
C ALA A 88 -4.12 1.47 -1.57
N ALA A 89 -3.29 0.76 -2.34
CA ALA A 89 -3.07 1.04 -3.75
C ALA A 89 -4.31 0.65 -4.60
N LEU A 90 -4.90 -0.52 -4.32
CA LEU A 90 -6.09 -1.02 -5.00
C LEU A 90 -7.31 -0.11 -4.79
N SER A 91 -7.52 0.42 -3.58
CA SER A 91 -8.64 1.35 -3.32
C SER A 91 -8.57 2.65 -4.12
N LYS A 92 -7.37 3.00 -4.61
CA LYS A 92 -7.09 4.15 -5.47
C LYS A 92 -7.00 3.77 -6.95
N ALA A 93 -7.16 2.49 -7.29
CA ALA A 93 -7.10 2.01 -8.65
C ALA A 93 -8.21 2.62 -9.52
N SER A 94 -7.92 2.75 -10.81
CA SER A 94 -8.85 3.23 -11.82
C SER A 94 -9.03 2.19 -12.92
N LEU A 95 -10.12 2.33 -13.66
CA LEU A 95 -10.41 1.51 -14.82
C LEU A 95 -10.09 2.31 -16.09
N GLU A 96 -9.46 1.70 -17.10
CA GLU A 96 -9.30 2.36 -18.39
C GLU A 96 -10.66 2.62 -19.06
N PRO A 97 -10.76 3.63 -19.96
CA PRO A 97 -12.02 3.97 -20.62
C PRO A 97 -12.64 2.82 -21.42
N ASP A 98 -11.88 1.82 -21.86
CA ASP A 98 -12.41 0.62 -22.52
C ASP A 98 -13.05 -0.37 -21.53
N GLY A 99 -12.74 -0.27 -20.25
CA GLY A 99 -13.24 -1.15 -19.21
C GLY A 99 -12.55 -2.51 -19.15
N GLU A 100 -11.39 -2.69 -19.78
CA GLU A 100 -10.68 -3.97 -19.83
C GLU A 100 -9.49 -4.05 -18.87
N LYS A 101 -8.81 -2.91 -18.68
CA LYS A 101 -7.58 -2.83 -17.89
C LYS A 101 -7.79 -2.02 -16.63
N ILE A 102 -7.29 -2.58 -15.53
CA ILE A 102 -7.21 -1.91 -14.24
C ILE A 102 -5.83 -1.26 -14.13
N CYS A 103 -5.83 0.03 -13.83
CA CYS A 103 -4.64 0.83 -13.59
C CYS A 103 -4.48 1.03 -12.09
N LEU A 104 -3.33 0.63 -11.56
CA LEU A 104 -2.98 0.79 -10.14
C LEU A 104 -1.57 1.37 -10.01
N ILE A 105 -1.37 2.22 -9.02
CA ILE A 105 -0.08 2.85 -8.73
C ILE A 105 0.40 2.30 -7.38
N ILE A 106 1.49 1.52 -7.40
CA ILE A 106 2.15 0.99 -6.21
C ILE A 106 3.50 1.69 -6.07
N GLU A 107 3.50 2.81 -5.35
CA GLU A 107 4.75 3.49 -4.97
C GLU A 107 5.51 2.75 -3.87
N ASP A 108 4.79 1.95 -3.09
CA ASP A 108 5.36 1.23 -1.95
C ASP A 108 6.18 0.01 -2.39
N SER A 109 7.48 0.05 -2.11
CA SER A 109 8.41 -1.00 -2.53
C SER A 109 8.13 -2.34 -1.83
N LEU A 110 7.62 -2.33 -0.60
CA LEU A 110 7.31 -3.56 0.12
C LEU A 110 6.12 -4.27 -0.51
N ALA A 111 5.02 -3.56 -0.73
CA ALA A 111 3.82 -4.08 -1.38
C ALA A 111 4.14 -4.62 -2.78
N LYS A 112 4.92 -3.86 -3.56
CA LYS A 112 5.32 -4.26 -4.91
C LYS A 112 6.17 -5.54 -4.90
N ASN A 113 7.25 -5.57 -4.12
CA ASN A 113 8.17 -6.69 -4.09
C ASN A 113 7.48 -7.96 -3.56
N TRP A 114 6.60 -7.80 -2.57
CA TRP A 114 5.82 -8.91 -2.03
C TRP A 114 4.82 -9.45 -3.05
N LEU A 115 4.08 -8.60 -3.77
CA LEU A 115 3.18 -9.02 -4.85
C LEU A 115 3.94 -9.77 -5.94
N GLN A 116 5.12 -9.29 -6.34
CA GLN A 116 6.00 -9.98 -7.28
C GLN A 116 6.46 -11.35 -6.75
N GLY A 117 6.70 -11.48 -5.44
CA GLY A 117 6.99 -12.74 -4.78
C GLY A 117 5.83 -13.74 -4.89
N GLN A 118 4.60 -13.29 -4.57
CA GLN A 118 3.39 -14.12 -4.67
C GLN A 118 3.17 -14.62 -6.11
N LEU A 119 3.31 -13.73 -7.10
CA LEU A 119 3.21 -14.09 -8.51
C LEU A 119 4.17 -15.20 -8.93
N LYS A 120 5.43 -15.13 -8.47
CA LYS A 120 6.45 -16.15 -8.76
C LYS A 120 6.10 -17.50 -8.13
N ILE A 121 5.58 -17.51 -6.90
CA ILE A 121 5.16 -18.74 -6.20
C ILE A 121 4.04 -19.45 -6.98
N HIS A 122 3.10 -18.69 -7.54
CA HIS A 122 1.95 -19.23 -8.28
C HIS A 122 2.19 -19.39 -9.79
N GLN A 123 3.45 -19.27 -10.25
CA GLN A 123 3.85 -19.41 -11.66
C GLN A 123 3.08 -18.49 -12.63
N HIS A 124 2.58 -17.36 -12.14
CA HIS A 124 1.91 -16.36 -12.97
C HIS A 124 2.93 -15.40 -13.58
N ILE A 125 2.98 -15.35 -14.91
CA ILE A 125 3.82 -14.42 -15.66
C ILE A 125 2.98 -13.18 -16.01
N PHE A 126 3.39 -12.02 -15.48
CA PHE A 126 2.86 -10.73 -15.90
C PHE A 126 3.86 -10.07 -16.83
N ASP A 127 3.55 -10.10 -18.14
CA ASP A 127 4.43 -9.62 -19.22
C ASP A 127 4.27 -8.11 -19.53
N HIS A 128 3.58 -7.38 -18.65
CA HIS A 128 3.38 -5.95 -18.86
C HIS A 128 4.56 -5.15 -18.33
N SER A 129 4.89 -4.08 -19.06
CA SER A 129 5.80 -3.03 -18.60
C SER A 129 5.22 -2.43 -17.32
N PHE A 130 5.64 -2.97 -16.18
CA PHE A 130 5.65 -2.23 -14.93
C PHE A 130 6.65 -1.10 -15.17
N ASN A 131 6.15 0.07 -15.62
CA ASN A 131 6.75 1.27 -15.08
C ASN A 131 6.85 1.04 -13.57
N THR A 132 8.00 1.31 -12.96
CA THR A 132 8.36 0.75 -11.65
C THR A 132 7.30 0.96 -10.56
N GLU A 133 6.36 1.90 -10.73
CA GLU A 133 5.23 2.12 -9.83
C GLU A 133 3.84 2.00 -10.50
N ILE A 134 3.73 2.14 -11.83
CA ILE A 134 2.44 2.10 -12.53
C ILE A 134 2.25 0.70 -13.13
N VAL A 135 1.14 0.08 -12.74
CA VAL A 135 0.78 -1.27 -13.14
C VAL A 135 -0.51 -1.18 -13.92
N LYS A 136 -0.45 -1.56 -15.21
CA LYS A 136 -1.61 -1.69 -16.07
C LYS A 136 -1.78 -3.16 -16.41
N VAL A 137 -2.91 -3.72 -16.00
CA VAL A 137 -3.16 -5.16 -16.10
C VAL A 137 -4.58 -5.43 -16.54
N TYR A 138 -4.76 -6.47 -17.33
CA TYR A 138 -6.09 -7.00 -17.62
C TYR A 138 -6.76 -7.46 -16.32
N ALA A 139 -8.05 -7.17 -16.18
CA ALA A 139 -8.79 -7.50 -14.96
C ALA A 139 -8.75 -9.00 -14.64
N ALA A 140 -8.88 -9.86 -15.65
CA ALA A 140 -8.78 -11.32 -15.48
C ALA A 140 -7.45 -11.74 -14.86
N GLY A 141 -6.34 -11.18 -15.36
CA GLY A 141 -5.02 -11.39 -14.78
C GLY A 141 -4.99 -10.92 -13.33
N LEU A 142 -5.39 -9.67 -13.05
CA LEU A 142 -5.37 -9.16 -11.68
C LEU A 142 -6.18 -10.02 -10.70
N PHE A 143 -7.38 -10.47 -11.10
CA PHE A 143 -8.21 -11.32 -10.25
C PHE A 143 -7.55 -12.66 -9.92
N GLN A 144 -6.88 -13.30 -10.88
CA GLN A 144 -6.11 -14.52 -10.62
C GLN A 144 -5.04 -14.31 -9.56
N VAL A 145 -4.35 -13.16 -9.58
CA VAL A 145 -3.35 -12.83 -8.56
C VAL A 145 -4.01 -12.66 -7.20
N LEU A 146 -5.08 -11.89 -7.15
CA LEU A 146 -5.73 -11.57 -5.89
C LEU A 146 -6.35 -12.83 -5.26
N GLU A 147 -6.82 -13.80 -6.05
CA GLU A 147 -7.30 -15.12 -5.58
C GLU A 147 -6.28 -15.93 -4.81
N THR A 148 -5.00 -15.71 -5.05
CA THR A 148 -3.93 -16.40 -4.32
C THR A 148 -3.67 -15.78 -2.95
N VAL A 149 -4.14 -14.55 -2.73
CA VAL A 149 -3.75 -13.71 -1.59
C VAL A 149 -4.91 -13.40 -0.65
N PHE A 150 -6.10 -13.16 -1.20
CA PHE A 150 -7.25 -12.64 -0.46
C PHE A 150 -8.40 -13.63 -0.39
N ASP A 151 -9.30 -13.38 0.56
CA ASP A 151 -10.48 -14.21 0.78
C ASP A 151 -11.36 -14.31 -0.47
N LYS A 152 -11.80 -15.54 -0.78
CA LYS A 152 -12.58 -15.84 -1.98
C LYS A 152 -13.90 -15.09 -2.02
N LYS A 153 -14.59 -14.92 -0.89
CA LYS A 153 -15.91 -14.26 -0.85
C LYS A 153 -15.76 -12.77 -1.17
N GLU A 154 -14.77 -12.11 -0.59
CA GLU A 154 -14.50 -10.70 -0.89
C GLU A 154 -14.08 -10.49 -2.36
N LEU A 155 -13.37 -11.46 -2.94
CA LEU A 155 -13.02 -11.43 -4.36
C LEU A 155 -14.19 -11.64 -5.29
N GLU A 156 -15.11 -12.56 -4.98
CA GLU A 156 -16.33 -12.74 -5.78
C GLU A 156 -17.21 -11.48 -5.75
N ASN A 157 -17.28 -10.80 -4.59
CA ASN A 157 -17.92 -9.49 -4.48
C ASN A 157 -17.22 -8.45 -5.37
N PHE A 158 -15.89 -8.46 -5.40
CA PHE A 158 -15.11 -7.53 -6.22
C PHE A 158 -15.31 -7.77 -7.72
N LYS A 159 -15.24 -9.02 -8.18
CA LYS A 159 -15.53 -9.42 -9.57
C LYS A 159 -16.95 -9.02 -9.99
N SER A 160 -17.94 -9.31 -9.14
CA SER A 160 -19.34 -8.95 -9.39
C SER A 160 -19.52 -7.43 -9.51
N GLY A 161 -18.87 -6.67 -8.62
CA GLY A 161 -18.84 -5.21 -8.68
C GLY A 161 -18.18 -4.69 -9.96
N TYR A 162 -17.06 -5.29 -10.36
CA TYR A 162 -16.36 -4.95 -11.61
C TYR A 162 -17.24 -5.18 -12.85
N GLU A 163 -17.91 -6.34 -12.95
CA GLU A 163 -18.81 -6.64 -14.07
C GLU A 163 -20.01 -5.69 -14.11
N ALA A 164 -20.55 -5.29 -12.95
CA ALA A 164 -21.61 -4.30 -12.88
C ALA A 164 -21.14 -2.90 -13.33
N VAL A 165 -19.89 -2.53 -13.02
CA VAL A 165 -19.26 -1.29 -13.47
C VAL A 165 -19.05 -1.33 -14.98
N LYS A 166 -18.58 -2.44 -15.55
CA LYS A 166 -18.32 -2.57 -17.00
C LYS A 166 -19.56 -2.31 -17.87
N LYS A 167 -20.76 -2.56 -17.34
CA LYS A 167 -22.06 -2.32 -18.00
C LYS A 167 -22.52 -0.86 -18.00
N LYS A 168 -21.77 0.07 -17.38
CA LYS A 168 -22.11 1.51 -17.37
C LYS A 168 -21.89 2.13 -18.75
N LYS A 169 -22.72 3.15 -19.07
CA LYS A 169 -22.81 3.69 -20.43
C LYS A 169 -21.62 4.57 -20.81
N THR A 170 -21.09 5.32 -19.85
CA THR A 170 -20.00 6.28 -20.11
C THR A 170 -18.70 5.84 -19.44
N ALA A 171 -17.56 6.27 -19.99
CA ALA A 171 -16.25 6.03 -19.38
C ALA A 171 -16.14 6.70 -17.99
N GLU A 172 -16.69 7.90 -17.83
CA GLU A 172 -16.66 8.66 -16.57
C GLU A 172 -17.43 7.95 -15.45
N GLU A 173 -18.62 7.42 -15.77
CA GLU A 173 -19.40 6.61 -14.83
C GLU A 173 -18.65 5.33 -14.43
N ARG A 174 -17.97 4.69 -15.39
CA ARG A 174 -17.15 3.50 -15.14
C ARG A 174 -16.03 3.79 -14.16
N VAL A 175 -15.23 4.83 -14.42
CA VAL A 175 -14.11 5.24 -13.57
C VAL A 175 -14.59 5.57 -12.16
N LYS A 176 -15.65 6.39 -12.04
CA LYS A 176 -16.18 6.82 -10.74
C LYS A 176 -16.76 5.65 -9.95
N ALA A 177 -17.52 4.77 -10.59
CA ALA A 177 -18.12 3.61 -9.95
C ALA A 177 -17.07 2.56 -9.54
N PHE A 178 -16.05 2.34 -10.38
CA PHE A 178 -14.95 1.43 -10.08
C PHE A 178 -14.22 1.81 -8.79
N LYS A 179 -13.93 3.11 -8.60
CA LYS A 179 -13.28 3.59 -7.37
C LYS A 179 -14.04 3.19 -6.10
N GLY A 180 -15.37 3.28 -6.13
CA GLY A 180 -16.21 2.86 -5.00
C GLY A 180 -16.20 1.34 -4.79
N VAL A 181 -16.18 0.55 -5.86
CA VAL A 181 -16.07 -0.91 -5.80
C VAL A 181 -14.71 -1.34 -5.24
N ALA A 182 -13.62 -0.73 -5.73
CA ALA A 182 -12.27 -1.04 -5.29
C ALA A 182 -12.02 -0.66 -3.82
N LEU A 183 -12.56 0.46 -3.35
CA LEU A 183 -12.51 0.85 -1.94
C LEU A 183 -13.26 -0.15 -1.04
N LYS A 184 -14.48 -0.55 -1.42
CA LYS A 184 -15.25 -1.56 -0.67
C LYS A 184 -14.53 -2.89 -0.59
N PHE A 185 -13.96 -3.35 -1.70
CA PHE A 185 -13.12 -4.54 -1.71
C PHE A 185 -11.92 -4.40 -0.78
N ALA A 186 -11.20 -3.28 -0.83
CA ALA A 186 -10.04 -3.05 0.02
C ALA A 186 -10.38 -3.15 1.52
N GLU A 187 -11.49 -2.55 1.94
CA GLU A 187 -11.96 -2.61 3.32
C GLU A 187 -12.44 -4.00 3.73
N GLY A 188 -13.18 -4.70 2.86
CA GLY A 188 -13.67 -6.06 3.09
C GLY A 188 -12.53 -7.06 3.20
N ALA A 189 -11.61 -7.05 2.23
CA ALA A 189 -10.43 -7.90 2.20
C ALA A 189 -9.51 -7.65 3.42
N ALA A 190 -9.31 -6.39 3.82
CA ALA A 190 -8.53 -6.08 5.02
C ALA A 190 -9.17 -6.67 6.28
N LYS A 191 -10.49 -6.55 6.45
CA LYS A 191 -11.22 -7.13 7.59
C LYS A 191 -11.11 -8.65 7.62
N ALA A 192 -11.20 -9.31 6.46
CA ALA A 192 -11.06 -10.76 6.34
C ALA A 192 -9.63 -11.23 6.66
N ALA A 193 -8.61 -10.47 6.25
CA ALA A 193 -7.20 -10.80 6.47
C ALA A 193 -6.72 -10.54 7.91
N GLY A 194 -7.37 -9.62 8.64
CA GLY A 194 -7.21 -9.45 10.08
C GLY A 194 -6.86 -8.03 10.52
N VAL A 195 -6.83 -7.83 11.85
CA VAL A 195 -6.70 -6.50 12.47
C VAL A 195 -5.41 -5.76 12.10
N GLY A 196 -4.31 -6.48 11.85
CA GLY A 196 -3.04 -5.91 11.41
C GLY A 196 -3.17 -5.27 10.03
N VAL A 197 -3.75 -5.99 9.06
CA VAL A 197 -4.00 -5.49 7.70
C VAL A 197 -4.92 -4.25 7.73
N VAL A 198 -5.97 -4.29 8.55
CA VAL A 198 -6.89 -3.14 8.72
C VAL A 198 -6.15 -1.90 9.21
N ALA A 199 -5.29 -2.03 10.21
CA ALA A 199 -4.52 -0.92 10.76
C ALA A 199 -3.59 -0.30 9.69
N VAL A 200 -2.92 -1.14 8.91
CA VAL A 200 -2.04 -0.69 7.82
C VAL A 200 -2.83 0.01 6.73
N LEU A 201 -3.95 -0.55 6.27
CA LEU A 201 -4.80 0.05 5.25
C LEU A 201 -5.24 1.45 5.69
N LYS A 202 -5.80 1.56 6.90
CA LYS A 202 -6.27 2.82 7.49
C LYS A 202 -5.18 3.91 7.53
N ALA A 203 -3.98 3.55 7.96
CA ALA A 203 -2.83 4.46 8.02
C ALA A 203 -2.49 5.06 6.63
N HIS A 204 -2.66 4.30 5.54
CA HIS A 204 -2.35 4.75 4.17
C HIS A 204 -3.53 5.41 3.45
N LEU A 205 -4.75 5.28 3.98
CA LEU A 205 -5.94 6.02 3.52
C LEU A 205 -6.13 7.36 4.25
N GLY A 206 -5.45 7.56 5.38
CA GLY A 206 -5.60 8.75 6.21
C GLY A 206 -6.78 8.69 7.17
N GLY A 207 -7.36 7.50 7.37
CA GLY A 207 -8.36 7.25 8.41
C GLY A 207 -7.66 6.77 9.67
N ALA A 208 -7.16 7.69 10.50
CA ALA A 208 -6.82 7.38 11.89
C ALA A 208 -8.11 7.24 12.71
#